data_AF-A0A1J5G6A0-F1
#
_entry.id   AF-A0A1J5G6A0-F1
#
_cell.length_a   1.000
_cell.length_b   1.000
_cell.length_c   1.000
_cell.angle_alpha   90.00
_cell.angle_beta   90.00
_cell.angle_gamma   90.00
#
_symmetry.space_group_name_H-M   'P 1'
#
loop_
_entity.id
_entity.type
_entity.pdbx_description
1 polymer ?
#
loop_
_entity_poly.entity_id
_entity_poly.type
_entity_poly.pdbx_seq_one_letter_code
_entity_poly.pdbx_strand_id
1 'polypeptide(L)'
;MTDDRELFVHKEWLGLIQPVGLVVTARSLARAEATPDRADGTRLQPILRELLDKDGVLSDFRALMEQFLEWDSQDLVAAPEGVEYYLENYGETLKPSYALPNPDGEGWLLLVQEVEAGTGLDDKASSQGWEVTPQQKFERLLRGQKIPMGLLTNGKELRLVYAPEGESSGHLTFPFAAMAEVAGRSLLSAFYMLLSSYRVFQANVMGDDRRLCKILENSRLSQNEVSERLADQVLDALWELLAGFQAADAAVNGKILNPPHPLAPSPTRGEGEQENSNSSLTPPLPFWERGQGGEGLMQRIYGGLGTVLMRLVFPLYAEERDVMPDDATG
;
A
#
# COMPACT_ATOMS: atom_id res chain seq x y z
N MET A 1 2.21 21.59 7.38
CA MET A 1 1.72 21.72 8.77
C MET A 1 0.36 21.04 8.99
N THR A 2 -0.72 21.42 8.30
CA THR A 2 -2.04 20.72 8.47
C THR A 2 -2.02 19.31 7.88
N ASP A 3 -1.46 19.15 6.67
CA ASP A 3 -1.33 17.87 5.96
C ASP A 3 -0.47 16.85 6.75
N ASP A 4 0.65 17.29 7.34
CA ASP A 4 1.53 16.44 8.15
C ASP A 4 0.84 15.86 9.39
N ARG A 5 -0.08 16.62 10.00
CA ARG A 5 -0.84 16.18 11.19
C ARG A 5 -1.90 15.16 10.81
N GLU A 6 -2.59 15.34 9.69
CA GLU A 6 -3.57 14.37 9.19
C GLU A 6 -2.89 13.06 8.80
N LEU A 7 -1.79 13.13 8.06
CA LEU A 7 -0.97 11.96 7.73
C LEU A 7 -0.48 11.22 8.98
N PHE A 8 -0.07 11.94 10.03
CA PHE A 8 0.34 11.33 11.29
C PHE A 8 -0.81 10.55 11.95
N VAL A 9 -2.02 11.12 12.00
CA VAL A 9 -3.20 10.44 12.57
C VAL A 9 -3.50 9.15 11.81
N HIS A 10 -3.37 9.15 10.48
CA HIS A 10 -3.53 7.93 9.68
C HIS A 10 -2.47 6.88 9.96
N LYS A 11 -1.20 7.29 10.04
CA LYS A 11 -0.10 6.38 10.36
C LYS A 11 -0.25 5.76 11.75
N GLU A 12 -0.77 6.51 12.72
CA GLU A 12 -0.99 6.03 14.09
C GLU A 12 -1.92 4.81 14.12
N TRP A 13 -3.14 4.92 13.61
CA TRP A 13 -4.09 3.78 13.67
C TRP A 13 -3.73 2.67 12.68
N LEU A 14 -3.14 3.00 11.53
CA LEU A 14 -2.63 1.98 10.60
C LEU A 14 -1.48 1.17 11.23
N GLY A 15 -0.62 1.81 12.03
CA GLY A 15 0.42 1.12 12.79
C GLY A 15 -0.15 0.19 13.87
N LEU A 16 -1.30 0.53 14.46
CA LEU A 16 -1.99 -0.32 15.44
C LEU A 16 -2.63 -1.56 14.80
N ILE A 17 -3.20 -1.42 13.60
CA ILE A 17 -3.96 -2.50 12.96
C ILE A 17 -3.08 -3.45 12.12
N GLN A 18 -1.88 -2.99 11.71
CA GLN A 18 -0.91 -3.72 10.89
C GLN A 18 -1.56 -4.37 9.65
N PRO A 19 -1.95 -3.57 8.63
CA PRO A 19 -2.61 -4.05 7.43
C PRO A 19 -1.85 -5.21 6.76
N VAL A 20 -2.59 -6.20 6.28
CA VAL A 20 -2.05 -7.24 5.40
C VAL A 20 -2.31 -6.82 3.96
N GLY A 21 -1.26 -6.65 3.15
CA GLY A 21 -1.39 -6.17 1.78
C GLY A 21 -1.85 -4.71 1.70
N LEU A 22 -2.19 -4.25 0.49
CA LEU A 22 -2.62 -2.87 0.26
C LEU A 22 -4.14 -2.76 0.22
N VAL A 23 -4.69 -2.00 1.18
CA VAL A 23 -6.12 -1.68 1.27
C VAL A 23 -6.32 -0.17 1.21
N VAL A 24 -5.77 0.55 2.18
CA VAL A 24 -5.75 2.03 2.22
C VAL A 24 -4.35 2.54 2.53
N THR A 25 -4.07 3.78 2.15
CA THR A 25 -2.83 4.49 2.53
C THR A 25 -3.17 5.76 3.28
N ALA A 26 -2.25 6.26 4.12
CA ALA A 26 -2.44 7.54 4.80
C ALA A 26 -2.72 8.68 3.80
N ARG A 27 -2.03 8.68 2.65
CA ARG A 27 -2.18 9.71 1.61
C ARG A 27 -3.53 9.64 0.90
N SER A 28 -3.99 8.45 0.52
CA SER A 28 -5.30 8.30 -0.13
C SER A 28 -6.44 8.68 0.81
N LEU A 29 -6.32 8.40 2.10
CA LEU A 29 -7.27 8.84 3.12
C LEU A 29 -7.28 10.36 3.29
N ALA A 30 -6.11 10.99 3.41
CA ALA A 30 -5.98 12.45 3.51
C ALA A 30 -6.56 13.15 2.26
N ARG A 31 -6.24 12.66 1.06
CA ARG A 31 -6.78 13.18 -0.21
C ARG A 31 -8.31 13.04 -0.30
N ALA A 32 -8.86 12.00 0.28
CA ALA A 32 -10.31 11.76 0.33
C ALA A 32 -11.01 12.51 1.48
N GLU A 33 -10.28 13.37 2.21
CA GLU A 33 -10.75 14.05 3.42
C GLU A 33 -11.41 13.07 4.40
N ALA A 34 -10.84 11.87 4.48
CA ALA A 34 -11.26 10.84 5.41
C ALA A 34 -10.44 10.98 6.66
N THR A 35 -10.84 11.88 7.58
CA THR A 35 -10.13 12.10 8.85
C THR A 35 -10.94 11.51 10.01
N PRO A 36 -10.35 10.64 10.86
CA PRO A 36 -11.06 10.09 12.01
C PRO A 36 -11.35 11.18 13.04
N ASP A 37 -12.61 11.35 13.44
CA ASP A 37 -12.95 12.26 14.53
C ASP A 37 -12.68 11.58 15.87
N ARG A 38 -11.89 12.22 16.74
CA ARG A 38 -11.60 11.72 18.10
C ARG A 38 -12.84 11.69 18.99
N ALA A 39 -13.82 12.56 18.72
CA ALA A 39 -15.07 12.57 19.46
C ALA A 39 -15.87 11.27 19.23
N ASP A 40 -15.81 10.71 18.03
CA ASP A 40 -16.51 9.48 17.68
C ASP A 40 -16.06 8.30 18.53
N GLY A 41 -14.75 8.10 18.72
CA GLY A 41 -14.25 7.01 19.57
C GLY A 41 -14.75 7.10 21.02
N THR A 42 -14.99 8.30 21.54
CA THR A 42 -15.58 8.47 22.89
C THR A 42 -17.09 8.27 22.90
N ARG A 43 -17.79 8.78 21.88
CA ARG A 43 -19.25 8.71 21.73
C ARG A 43 -19.73 7.29 21.43
N LEU A 44 -19.02 6.58 20.55
CA LEU A 44 -19.42 5.30 20.00
C LEU A 44 -18.96 4.11 20.85
N GLN A 45 -17.92 4.26 21.67
CA GLN A 45 -17.41 3.17 22.51
C GLN A 45 -18.47 2.54 23.44
N PRO A 46 -19.34 3.31 24.13
CA PRO A 46 -20.42 2.72 24.93
C PRO A 46 -21.39 1.90 24.08
N ILE A 47 -21.74 2.37 22.88
CA ILE A 47 -22.65 1.68 21.95
C ILE A 47 -22.03 0.36 21.50
N LEU A 48 -20.75 0.37 21.10
CA LEU A 48 -20.05 -0.87 20.74
C LEU A 48 -20.07 -1.87 21.90
N ARG A 49 -19.82 -1.43 23.14
CA ARG A 49 -19.83 -2.31 24.32
C ARG A 49 -21.19 -2.94 24.59
N GLU A 50 -22.30 -2.26 24.27
CA GLU A 50 -23.65 -2.81 24.43
C GLU A 50 -23.96 -3.90 23.39
N LEU A 51 -23.31 -3.84 22.22
CA LEU A 51 -23.45 -4.84 21.16
C LEU A 51 -22.58 -6.09 21.38
N LEU A 52 -21.59 -6.01 22.27
CA LEU A 52 -20.68 -7.12 22.56
C LEU A 52 -21.13 -7.88 23.81
N ASP A 53 -20.96 -9.19 23.78
CA ASP A 53 -21.12 -10.01 24.98
C ASP A 53 -19.94 -9.84 25.96
N LYS A 54 -20.00 -10.54 27.09
CA LYS A 54 -18.96 -10.53 28.14
C LYS A 54 -17.58 -11.01 27.65
N ASP A 55 -17.54 -11.78 26.57
CA ASP A 55 -16.33 -12.37 25.99
C ASP A 55 -15.82 -11.52 24.80
N GLY A 56 -16.44 -10.36 24.56
CA GLY A 56 -16.08 -9.42 23.49
C GLY A 56 -16.54 -9.87 22.10
N VAL A 57 -17.56 -10.74 22.04
CA VAL A 57 -18.10 -11.28 20.79
C VAL A 57 -19.35 -10.51 20.39
N LEU A 58 -19.40 -10.09 19.14
CA LEU A 58 -20.58 -9.51 18.49
C LEU A 58 -21.57 -10.63 18.15
N SER A 59 -22.77 -10.56 18.72
CA SER A 59 -23.84 -11.55 18.47
C SER A 59 -24.77 -11.18 17.32
N ASP A 60 -24.86 -9.89 16.98
CA ASP A 60 -25.76 -9.39 15.94
C ASP A 60 -25.00 -8.43 15.02
N PHE A 61 -24.56 -8.96 13.88
CA PHE A 61 -23.86 -8.17 12.86
C PHE A 61 -24.75 -7.08 12.26
N ARG A 62 -26.04 -7.36 12.07
CA ARG A 62 -26.98 -6.39 11.51
C ARG A 62 -27.16 -5.20 12.44
N ALA A 63 -27.28 -5.45 13.75
CA ALA A 63 -27.34 -4.37 14.75
C ALA A 63 -26.09 -3.47 14.72
N LEU A 64 -24.90 -4.02 14.48
CA LEU A 64 -23.70 -3.22 14.28
C LEU A 64 -23.81 -2.33 13.03
N MET A 65 -24.29 -2.86 11.90
CA MET A 65 -24.41 -2.04 10.68
C MET A 65 -25.45 -0.92 10.85
N GLU A 66 -26.61 -1.23 11.43
CA GLU A 66 -27.73 -0.29 11.53
C GLU A 66 -27.55 0.72 12.68
N GLN A 67 -27.24 0.24 13.89
CA GLN A 67 -27.20 1.09 15.09
C GLN A 67 -25.86 1.80 15.29
N PHE A 68 -24.77 1.19 14.82
CA PHE A 68 -23.43 1.73 15.02
C PHE A 68 -22.87 2.39 13.76
N LEU A 69 -23.00 1.78 12.58
CA LEU A 69 -22.52 2.36 11.32
C LEU A 69 -23.56 3.21 10.59
N GLU A 70 -24.79 3.29 11.12
CA GLU A 70 -25.87 4.13 10.60
C GLU A 70 -26.33 3.75 9.19
N TRP A 71 -26.19 2.47 8.80
CA TRP A 71 -26.72 1.95 7.54
C TRP A 71 -28.24 1.81 7.62
N ASP A 72 -28.94 2.00 6.50
CA ASP A 72 -30.36 1.72 6.44
C ASP A 72 -30.60 0.20 6.40
N SER A 73 -31.73 -0.25 6.95
CA SER A 73 -32.05 -1.69 7.01
C SER A 73 -32.14 -2.35 5.62
N GLN A 74 -32.45 -1.57 4.59
CA GLN A 74 -32.52 -1.99 3.19
C GLN A 74 -31.15 -2.10 2.51
N ASP A 75 -30.10 -1.50 3.08
CA ASP A 75 -28.77 -1.47 2.47
C ASP A 75 -28.09 -2.85 2.52
N LEU A 76 -28.50 -3.71 3.45
CA LEU A 76 -27.92 -5.04 3.68
C LEU A 76 -28.91 -6.15 3.32
N VAL A 77 -28.76 -6.74 2.14
CA VAL A 77 -29.60 -7.86 1.66
C VAL A 77 -29.05 -9.17 2.20
N ALA A 78 -29.86 -9.90 2.99
CA ALA A 78 -29.49 -11.20 3.54
C ALA A 78 -29.63 -12.32 2.52
N ALA A 79 -28.70 -13.29 2.54
CA ALA A 79 -28.66 -14.46 1.66
C ALA A 79 -28.97 -14.12 0.18
N PRO A 80 -28.22 -13.19 -0.43
CA PRO A 80 -28.45 -12.75 -1.80
C PRO A 80 -28.35 -13.91 -2.78
N GLU A 81 -29.31 -13.99 -3.70
CA GLU A 81 -29.29 -14.98 -4.80
C GLU A 81 -28.40 -14.51 -5.95
N GLY A 82 -27.78 -15.45 -6.68
CA GLY A 82 -27.02 -15.14 -7.90
C GLY A 82 -25.61 -14.61 -7.65
N VAL A 83 -25.13 -14.64 -6.40
CA VAL A 83 -23.74 -14.31 -6.01
C VAL A 83 -22.98 -15.52 -5.48
N GLU A 84 -23.42 -16.72 -5.85
CA GLU A 84 -22.71 -17.96 -5.53
C GLU A 84 -21.53 -18.22 -6.45
N TYR A 85 -20.41 -18.63 -5.87
CA TYR A 85 -19.23 -19.02 -6.65
C TYR A 85 -18.90 -20.49 -6.42
N TYR A 86 -19.05 -21.30 -7.47
CA TYR A 86 -18.73 -22.72 -7.42
C TYR A 86 -17.26 -22.97 -7.72
N LEU A 87 -16.61 -23.70 -6.82
CA LEU A 87 -15.22 -24.12 -6.96
C LEU A 87 -15.16 -25.56 -7.46
N GLU A 88 -15.14 -25.73 -8.78
CA GLU A 88 -15.18 -27.04 -9.45
C GLU A 88 -14.14 -28.02 -8.90
N ASN A 89 -12.91 -27.57 -8.71
CA ASN A 89 -11.80 -28.39 -8.21
C ASN A 89 -11.98 -28.90 -6.76
N TYR A 90 -12.89 -28.29 -6.01
CA TYR A 90 -13.12 -28.59 -4.60
C TYR A 90 -14.55 -29.06 -4.30
N GLY A 91 -15.45 -29.03 -5.29
CA GLY A 91 -16.84 -29.42 -5.12
C GLY A 91 -17.62 -28.55 -4.12
N GLU A 92 -17.13 -27.34 -3.82
CA GLU A 92 -17.70 -26.44 -2.80
C GLU A 92 -18.29 -25.19 -3.46
N THR A 93 -19.48 -24.77 -2.99
CA THR A 93 -20.10 -23.51 -3.40
C THR A 93 -19.94 -22.49 -2.29
N LEU A 94 -19.25 -21.39 -2.58
CA LEU A 94 -19.12 -20.25 -1.69
C LEU A 94 -20.32 -19.33 -1.85
N LYS A 95 -20.88 -18.86 -0.73
CA LYS A 95 -22.03 -17.94 -0.70
C LYS A 95 -21.85 -16.91 0.41
N PRO A 96 -22.09 -15.61 0.16
CA PRO A 96 -22.02 -14.60 1.20
C PRO A 96 -23.23 -14.68 2.14
N SER A 97 -23.06 -14.18 3.37
CA SER A 97 -24.16 -14.00 4.33
C SER A 97 -25.05 -12.80 3.95
N TYR A 98 -24.44 -11.73 3.44
CA TYR A 98 -25.15 -10.57 2.93
C TYR A 98 -24.47 -9.96 1.70
N ALA A 99 -25.20 -9.13 0.98
CA ALA A 99 -24.63 -8.22 -0.02
C ALA A 99 -25.26 -6.84 0.08
N LEU A 100 -24.49 -5.84 -0.35
CA LEU A 100 -24.88 -4.45 -0.40
C LEU A 100 -25.07 -4.05 -1.88
N PRO A 101 -26.29 -3.65 -2.30
CA PRO A 101 -26.55 -3.23 -3.67
C PRO A 101 -25.72 -2.00 -4.05
N ASN A 102 -25.30 -1.91 -5.31
CA ASN A 102 -24.60 -0.72 -5.76
C ASN A 102 -25.55 0.49 -5.77
N PRO A 103 -25.30 1.57 -5.01
CA PRO A 103 -26.18 2.74 -4.98
C PRO A 103 -26.20 3.51 -6.31
N ASP A 104 -25.19 3.34 -7.17
CA ASP A 104 -25.06 4.10 -8.42
C ASP A 104 -25.44 3.30 -9.68
N GLY A 105 -25.87 2.05 -9.54
CA GLY A 105 -26.12 1.22 -10.71
C GLY A 105 -26.55 -0.20 -10.40
N GLU A 106 -26.41 -1.06 -11.38
CA GLU A 106 -26.74 -2.48 -11.24
C GLU A 106 -25.64 -3.25 -10.51
N GLY A 107 -26.04 -4.36 -9.88
CA GLY A 107 -25.14 -5.28 -9.18
C GLY A 107 -24.88 -4.90 -7.73
N TRP A 108 -23.78 -5.41 -7.20
CA TRP A 108 -23.42 -5.35 -5.79
C TRP A 108 -22.12 -4.56 -5.61
N LEU A 109 -22.08 -3.70 -4.60
CA LEU A 109 -20.88 -2.92 -4.25
C LEU A 109 -19.97 -3.69 -3.29
N LEU A 110 -20.56 -4.44 -2.36
CA LEU A 110 -19.85 -5.10 -1.26
C LEU A 110 -20.52 -6.41 -0.89
N LEU A 111 -19.72 -7.45 -0.61
CA LEU A 111 -20.20 -8.71 -0.03
C LEU A 111 -19.84 -8.80 1.46
N VAL A 112 -20.64 -9.51 2.24
CA VAL A 112 -20.36 -9.78 3.65
C VAL A 112 -20.39 -11.28 3.90
N GLN A 113 -19.39 -11.79 4.60
CA GLN A 113 -19.37 -13.16 5.11
C GLN A 113 -19.27 -13.15 6.65
N GLU A 114 -20.27 -13.76 7.28
CA GLU A 114 -20.18 -14.17 8.68
C GLU A 114 -19.72 -15.64 8.74
N VAL A 115 -18.74 -15.94 9.58
CA VAL A 115 -18.35 -17.31 9.93
C VAL A 115 -18.65 -17.57 11.40
N GLU A 116 -18.61 -18.85 11.79
CA GLU A 116 -18.90 -19.26 13.17
C GLU A 116 -18.00 -18.51 14.17
N ALA A 117 -18.61 -18.05 15.27
CA ALA A 117 -17.94 -17.25 16.27
C ALA A 117 -16.71 -17.98 16.84
N GLY A 118 -15.57 -17.29 16.83
CA GLY A 118 -14.30 -17.86 17.31
C GLY A 118 -13.52 -18.70 16.28
N THR A 119 -14.03 -18.86 15.05
CA THR A 119 -13.23 -19.40 13.94
C THR A 119 -12.07 -18.45 13.62
N GLY A 120 -10.83 -18.93 13.66
CA GLY A 120 -9.67 -18.14 13.23
C GLY A 120 -9.75 -17.84 11.73
N LEU A 121 -9.73 -16.56 11.35
CA LEU A 121 -9.92 -16.16 9.95
C LEU A 121 -8.72 -16.54 9.05
N ASP A 122 -7.55 -16.77 9.66
CA ASP A 122 -6.32 -17.28 9.02
C ASP A 122 -6.02 -18.74 9.37
N ASP A 123 -6.87 -19.38 10.17
CA ASP A 123 -6.70 -20.79 10.50
C ASP A 123 -7.22 -21.66 9.36
N LYS A 124 -6.43 -22.65 8.97
CA LYS A 124 -6.84 -23.62 7.97
C LYS A 124 -7.93 -24.51 8.55
N ALA A 125 -9.12 -24.46 7.96
CA ALA A 125 -10.14 -25.47 8.20
C ALA A 125 -9.93 -26.63 7.21
N SER A 126 -9.89 -27.87 7.71
CA SER A 126 -9.86 -29.07 6.87
C SER A 126 -11.29 -29.44 6.48
N SER A 127 -11.74 -29.04 5.29
CA SER A 127 -12.94 -29.62 4.65
C SER A 127 -12.52 -30.39 3.39
N GLN A 128 -12.71 -31.71 3.40
CA GLN A 128 -12.54 -32.60 2.24
C GLN A 128 -11.22 -32.40 1.44
N GLY A 129 -10.07 -32.30 2.12
CA GLY A 129 -8.76 -32.18 1.46
C GLY A 129 -8.44 -30.80 0.91
N TRP A 130 -9.31 -29.81 1.15
CA TRP A 130 -9.06 -28.41 0.85
C TRP A 130 -8.66 -27.65 2.13
N GLU A 131 -7.36 -27.45 2.33
CA GLU A 131 -6.84 -26.66 3.45
C GLU A 131 -6.81 -25.16 3.11
N VAL A 132 -7.92 -24.48 3.35
CA VAL A 132 -8.05 -23.06 3.01
C VAL A 132 -8.70 -22.30 4.16
N THR A 133 -8.17 -21.12 4.43
CA THR A 133 -8.63 -20.26 5.52
C THR A 133 -9.94 -19.56 5.14
N PRO A 134 -10.78 -19.16 6.12
CA PRO A 134 -11.94 -18.31 5.84
C PRO A 134 -11.60 -17.07 5.00
N GLN A 135 -10.48 -16.40 5.28
CA GLN A 135 -9.98 -15.27 4.49
C GLN A 135 -9.79 -15.64 3.02
N GLN A 136 -9.10 -16.74 2.73
CA GLN A 136 -8.84 -17.19 1.36
C GLN A 136 -10.10 -17.68 0.64
N LYS A 137 -11.06 -18.30 1.34
CA LYS A 137 -12.36 -18.64 0.77
C LYS A 137 -13.10 -17.36 0.36
N PHE A 138 -13.15 -16.37 1.25
CA PHE A 138 -13.83 -15.11 0.97
C PHE A 138 -13.19 -14.33 -0.18
N GLU A 139 -11.87 -14.28 -0.27
CA GLU A 139 -11.17 -13.66 -1.41
C GLU A 139 -11.50 -14.34 -2.75
N ARG A 140 -11.67 -15.67 -2.77
CA ARG A 140 -12.11 -16.40 -3.98
C ARG A 140 -13.55 -16.05 -4.35
N LEU A 141 -14.44 -15.90 -3.37
CA LEU A 141 -15.81 -15.46 -3.60
C LEU A 141 -15.85 -14.06 -4.24
N LEU A 142 -15.13 -13.10 -3.65
CA LEU A 142 -15.02 -11.73 -4.15
C LEU A 142 -14.51 -11.69 -5.61
N ARG A 143 -13.41 -12.39 -5.89
CA ARG A 143 -12.82 -12.46 -7.25
C ARG A 143 -13.74 -13.18 -8.23
N GLY A 144 -14.39 -14.26 -7.80
CA GLY A 144 -15.32 -15.04 -8.60
C GLY A 144 -16.54 -14.23 -9.03
N GLN A 145 -17.04 -13.36 -8.14
CA GLN A 145 -18.16 -12.44 -8.43
C GLN A 145 -17.73 -11.10 -9.03
N LYS A 146 -16.41 -10.86 -9.16
CA LYS A 146 -15.86 -9.57 -9.60
C LYS A 146 -16.30 -8.38 -8.74
N ILE A 147 -16.52 -8.63 -7.46
CA ILE A 147 -16.85 -7.60 -6.46
C ILE A 147 -15.61 -7.47 -5.56
N PRO A 148 -14.80 -6.41 -5.70
CA PRO A 148 -13.49 -6.35 -5.07
C PRO A 148 -13.53 -6.03 -3.58
N MET A 149 -14.64 -5.51 -3.06
CA MET A 149 -14.77 -5.08 -1.66
C MET A 149 -15.64 -6.04 -0.86
N GLY A 150 -15.20 -6.39 0.35
CA GLY A 150 -15.98 -7.23 1.24
C GLY A 150 -15.70 -7.03 2.72
N LEU A 151 -16.64 -7.49 3.55
CA LEU A 151 -16.46 -7.60 5.01
C LEU A 151 -16.48 -9.07 5.42
N LEU A 152 -15.51 -9.48 6.23
CA LEU A 152 -15.44 -10.82 6.81
C LEU A 152 -15.42 -10.72 8.34
N THR A 153 -16.29 -11.45 9.02
CA THR A 153 -16.36 -11.42 10.49
C THR A 153 -16.54 -12.81 11.08
N ASN A 154 -15.91 -13.04 12.23
CA ASN A 154 -16.10 -14.22 13.10
C ASN A 154 -16.71 -13.82 14.46
N GLY A 155 -17.37 -12.66 14.51
CA GLY A 155 -17.91 -12.08 15.75
C GLY A 155 -16.88 -11.47 16.69
N LYS A 156 -15.58 -11.79 16.60
CA LYS A 156 -14.52 -11.18 17.46
C LYS A 156 -13.77 -10.05 16.76
N GLU A 157 -13.62 -10.18 15.44
CA GLU A 157 -12.98 -9.18 14.60
C GLU A 157 -13.76 -9.04 13.28
N LEU A 158 -13.68 -7.84 12.71
CA LEU A 158 -14.21 -7.54 11.38
C LEU A 158 -13.07 -7.13 10.47
N ARG A 159 -12.96 -7.80 9.32
CA ARG A 159 -11.99 -7.49 8.28
C ARG A 159 -12.63 -6.73 7.14
N LEU A 160 -12.11 -5.54 6.83
CA LEU A 160 -12.35 -4.92 5.53
C LEU A 160 -11.38 -5.54 4.53
N VAL A 161 -11.90 -6.28 3.56
CA VAL A 161 -11.14 -7.01 2.55
C VAL A 161 -11.24 -6.29 1.21
N TYR A 162 -10.10 -6.12 0.55
CA TYR A 162 -10.02 -5.61 -0.82
C TYR A 162 -9.26 -6.62 -1.70
N ALA A 163 -9.94 -7.17 -2.70
CA ALA A 163 -9.45 -8.24 -3.56
C ALA A 163 -9.78 -7.99 -5.05
N PRO A 164 -9.23 -6.93 -5.67
CA PRO A 164 -9.44 -6.63 -7.09
C PRO A 164 -8.93 -7.76 -8.01
N GLU A 165 -9.63 -7.98 -9.13
CA GLU A 165 -9.27 -8.99 -10.13
C GLU A 165 -7.87 -8.72 -10.71
N GLY A 166 -7.04 -9.76 -10.84
CA GLY A 166 -5.69 -9.65 -11.41
C GLY A 166 -4.63 -9.05 -10.48
N GLU A 167 -4.99 -8.62 -9.27
CA GLU A 167 -4.08 -7.93 -8.34
C GLU A 167 -4.02 -8.60 -6.96
N SER A 168 -2.96 -8.29 -6.19
CA SER A 168 -2.79 -8.76 -4.81
C SER A 168 -3.91 -8.23 -3.90
N SER A 169 -4.52 -9.12 -3.12
CA SER A 169 -5.50 -8.76 -2.08
C SER A 169 -4.83 -8.12 -0.87
N GLY A 170 -5.64 -7.45 -0.05
CA GLY A 170 -5.28 -7.02 1.29
C GLY A 170 -6.49 -6.94 2.21
N HIS A 171 -6.26 -6.84 3.52
CA HIS A 171 -7.31 -6.61 4.50
C HIS A 171 -6.84 -5.77 5.71
N LEU A 172 -7.81 -5.11 6.35
CA LEU A 172 -7.68 -4.40 7.61
C LEU A 172 -8.49 -5.13 8.68
N THR A 173 -7.86 -5.57 9.77
CA THR A 173 -8.52 -6.37 10.82
C THR A 173 -8.85 -5.54 12.05
N PHE A 174 -10.12 -5.30 12.33
CA PHE A 174 -10.59 -4.51 13.46
C PHE A 174 -11.09 -5.43 14.59
N PRO A 175 -10.32 -5.64 15.68
CA PRO A 175 -10.75 -6.47 16.79
C PRO A 175 -11.75 -5.71 17.67
N PHE A 176 -12.94 -6.26 17.88
CA PHE A 176 -13.99 -5.57 18.63
C PHE A 176 -13.61 -5.31 20.08
N ALA A 177 -13.00 -6.29 20.75
CA ALA A 177 -12.52 -6.15 22.12
C ALA A 177 -11.53 -4.99 22.27
N ALA A 178 -10.56 -4.87 21.35
CA ALA A 178 -9.58 -3.78 21.37
C ALA A 178 -10.25 -2.41 21.16
N MET A 179 -11.17 -2.30 20.20
CA MET A 179 -11.92 -1.06 19.95
C MET A 179 -12.84 -0.66 21.11
N ALA A 180 -13.33 -1.64 21.89
CA ALA A 180 -14.12 -1.40 23.09
C ALA A 180 -13.29 -0.84 24.26
N GLU A 181 -11.96 -0.88 24.22
CA GLU A 181 -11.07 -0.31 25.24
C GLU A 181 -10.79 1.18 25.02
N VAL A 182 -10.46 1.89 26.11
CA VAL A 182 -10.10 3.32 26.03
C VAL A 182 -8.89 3.56 25.12
N ALA A 183 -7.91 2.64 25.14
CA ALA A 183 -6.73 2.71 24.28
C ALA A 183 -7.07 2.52 22.79
N GLY A 184 -8.16 1.81 22.48
CA GLY A 184 -8.61 1.54 21.10
C GLY A 184 -9.52 2.60 20.50
N ARG A 185 -9.73 3.76 21.15
CA ARG A 185 -10.64 4.80 20.64
C ARG A 185 -10.20 5.39 19.30
N SER A 186 -8.90 5.54 19.05
CA SER A 186 -8.39 5.99 17.76
C SER A 186 -8.69 4.99 16.65
N LEU A 187 -8.54 3.70 16.95
CA LEU A 187 -8.92 2.61 16.05
C LEU A 187 -10.43 2.59 15.78
N LEU A 188 -11.25 2.77 16.83
CA LEU A 188 -12.71 2.84 16.70
C LEU A 188 -13.16 4.02 15.83
N SER A 189 -12.55 5.20 16.00
CA SER A 189 -12.80 6.36 15.14
C SER A 189 -12.45 6.06 13.68
N ALA A 190 -11.33 5.38 13.43
CA ALA A 190 -10.94 5.01 12.06
C ALA A 190 -11.88 3.96 11.44
N PHE A 191 -12.29 2.97 12.22
CA PHE A 191 -13.29 1.98 11.82
C PHE A 191 -14.60 2.66 11.38
N TYR A 192 -15.13 3.55 12.21
CA TYR A 192 -16.35 4.31 11.91
C TYR A 192 -16.19 5.23 10.70
N MET A 193 -15.06 5.94 10.61
CA MET A 193 -14.74 6.81 9.48
C MET A 193 -14.74 6.06 8.13
N LEU A 194 -14.27 4.81 8.10
CA LEU A 194 -14.22 3.99 6.88
C LEU A 194 -15.57 3.38 6.51
N LEU A 195 -16.33 2.90 7.50
CA LEU A 195 -17.48 2.03 7.25
C LEU A 195 -18.84 2.67 7.55
N SER A 196 -18.88 3.89 8.11
CA SER A 196 -20.15 4.61 8.32
C SER A 196 -20.94 4.77 7.01
N SER A 197 -22.26 4.89 7.14
CA SER A 197 -23.16 5.13 6.01
C SER A 197 -22.72 6.32 5.16
N TYR A 198 -22.21 7.38 5.79
CA TYR A 198 -21.63 8.51 5.07
C TYR A 198 -20.50 8.07 4.11
N ARG A 199 -19.51 7.30 4.59
CA ARG A 199 -18.35 6.94 3.78
C ARG A 199 -18.65 5.91 2.70
N VAL A 200 -19.59 5.01 2.95
CA VAL A 200 -19.96 3.95 2.01
C VAL A 200 -20.94 4.46 0.95
N PHE A 201 -21.96 5.24 1.34
CA PHE A 201 -23.05 5.64 0.44
C PHE A 201 -23.04 7.12 0.06
N GLN A 202 -22.74 8.05 0.97
CA GLN A 202 -23.11 9.47 0.76
C GLN A 202 -21.93 10.39 0.39
N ALA A 203 -20.69 9.93 0.54
CA ALA A 203 -19.51 10.78 0.38
C ALA A 203 -19.33 11.34 -1.06
N ASN A 204 -20.05 10.80 -2.05
CA ASN A 204 -20.06 11.30 -3.44
C ASN A 204 -20.72 12.68 -3.59
N VAL A 205 -21.53 13.13 -2.62
CA VAL A 205 -22.20 14.45 -2.64
C VAL A 205 -21.17 15.59 -2.70
N MET A 206 -19.96 15.37 -2.20
CA MET A 206 -18.83 16.32 -2.19
C MET A 206 -17.70 15.90 -3.17
N GLY A 207 -17.99 14.99 -4.10
CA GLY A 207 -17.03 14.38 -5.05
C GLY A 207 -16.87 12.88 -4.83
N ASP A 208 -16.81 12.10 -5.92
CA ASP A 208 -16.85 10.62 -5.87
C ASP A 208 -15.62 10.00 -5.18
N ASP A 209 -14.45 10.67 -5.27
CA ASP A 209 -13.17 10.22 -4.72
C ASP A 209 -13.15 10.00 -3.19
N ARG A 210 -14.21 10.45 -2.50
CA ARG A 210 -14.34 10.36 -1.04
C ARG A 210 -14.97 9.05 -0.58
N ARG A 211 -15.69 8.31 -1.43
CA ARG A 211 -16.33 7.05 -1.01
C ARG A 211 -15.31 5.96 -0.74
N LEU A 212 -15.65 5.01 0.13
CA LEU A 212 -14.75 3.91 0.48
C LEU A 212 -14.21 3.18 -0.76
N CYS A 213 -15.07 2.86 -1.74
CA CYS A 213 -14.64 2.19 -2.99
C CYS A 213 -13.56 2.97 -3.73
N LYS A 214 -13.74 4.28 -3.87
CA LYS A 214 -12.75 5.16 -4.51
C LYS A 214 -11.49 5.31 -3.68
N ILE A 215 -11.57 5.31 -2.35
CA ILE A 215 -10.38 5.30 -1.50
C ILE A 215 -9.57 4.02 -1.74
N LEU A 216 -10.22 2.84 -1.80
CA LEU A 216 -9.53 1.57 -2.06
C LEU A 216 -8.85 1.57 -3.43
N GLU A 217 -9.57 2.00 -4.48
CA GLU A 217 -9.04 2.15 -5.84
C GLU A 217 -7.85 3.12 -5.90
N ASN A 218 -8.00 4.32 -5.33
CA ASN A 218 -6.98 5.37 -5.33
C ASN A 218 -5.76 5.00 -4.51
N SER A 219 -5.92 4.22 -3.44
CA SER A 219 -4.80 3.69 -2.65
C SER A 219 -3.87 2.84 -3.50
N ARG A 220 -4.45 2.07 -4.42
CA ARG A 220 -3.71 1.24 -5.36
C ARG A 220 -3.04 2.05 -6.45
N LEU A 221 -3.77 2.97 -7.09
CA LEU A 221 -3.21 3.86 -8.11
C LEU A 221 -2.03 4.66 -7.56
N SER A 222 -2.14 5.14 -6.32
CA SER A 222 -1.09 5.93 -5.67
C SER A 222 0.20 5.11 -5.46
N GLN A 223 0.12 3.80 -5.22
CA GLN A 223 1.33 2.96 -5.10
C GLN A 223 2.08 2.83 -6.43
N ASN A 224 1.37 2.91 -7.56
CA ASN A 224 1.97 2.96 -8.89
C ASN A 224 2.56 4.36 -9.20
N GLU A 225 1.87 5.43 -8.79
CA GLU A 225 2.27 6.81 -9.08
C GLU A 225 3.52 7.30 -8.30
N VAL A 226 3.84 6.72 -7.13
CA VAL A 226 5.01 7.19 -6.37
C VAL A 226 6.32 6.93 -7.11
N SER A 227 6.40 5.88 -7.93
CA SER A 227 7.59 5.66 -8.77
C SER A 227 7.73 6.73 -9.87
N GLU A 228 6.62 7.22 -10.42
CA GLU A 228 6.63 8.21 -11.51
C GLU A 228 6.95 9.63 -11.00
N ARG A 229 6.25 10.10 -9.96
CA ARG A 229 6.48 11.46 -9.42
C ARG A 229 7.85 11.61 -8.73
N LEU A 230 8.34 10.55 -8.10
CA LEU A 230 9.70 10.55 -7.53
C LEU A 230 10.75 10.56 -8.64
N ALA A 231 10.53 9.84 -9.74
CA ALA A 231 11.43 9.91 -10.89
C ALA A 231 11.51 11.33 -11.46
N ASP A 232 10.39 12.05 -11.57
CA ASP A 232 10.36 13.45 -12.00
C ASP A 232 11.12 14.37 -11.03
N GLN A 233 10.91 14.24 -9.72
CA GLN A 233 11.63 15.06 -8.72
C GLN A 233 13.13 14.81 -8.71
N VAL A 234 13.55 13.55 -8.85
CA VAL A 234 14.98 13.23 -8.94
C VAL A 234 15.55 13.75 -10.26
N LEU A 235 14.80 13.67 -11.37
CA LEU A 235 15.20 14.26 -12.64
C LEU A 235 15.37 15.78 -12.55
N ASP A 236 14.44 16.48 -11.91
CA ASP A 236 14.52 17.93 -11.68
C ASP A 236 15.74 18.31 -10.83
N ALA A 237 15.98 17.60 -9.72
CA ALA A 237 17.15 17.83 -8.88
C ALA A 237 18.48 17.63 -9.62
N LEU A 238 18.52 16.70 -10.59
CA LEU A 238 19.69 16.49 -11.44
C LEU A 238 19.86 17.57 -12.48
N TRP A 239 18.77 18.09 -13.04
CA TRP A 239 18.82 19.25 -13.93
C TRP A 239 19.33 20.49 -13.18
N GLU A 240 18.87 20.72 -11.95
CA GLU A 240 19.40 21.78 -11.09
C GLU A 240 20.88 21.59 -10.76
N LEU A 241 21.30 20.36 -10.44
CA LEU A 241 22.70 20.03 -10.18
C LEU A 241 23.58 20.27 -11.42
N LEU A 242 23.14 19.82 -12.59
CA LEU A 242 23.84 20.03 -13.87
C LEU A 242 23.95 21.52 -14.19
N ALA A 243 22.86 22.28 -14.02
CA ALA A 243 22.87 23.72 -14.20
C ALA A 243 23.84 24.40 -13.22
N GLY A 244 23.89 23.95 -11.97
CA GLY A 244 24.87 24.40 -10.98
C GLY A 244 26.32 24.14 -11.41
N PHE A 245 26.62 22.95 -11.94
CA PHE A 245 27.95 22.64 -12.48
C PHE A 245 28.32 23.51 -13.69
N GLN A 246 27.38 23.73 -14.60
CA GLN A 246 27.60 24.62 -15.75
C GLN A 246 27.83 26.06 -15.33
N ALA A 247 27.08 26.55 -14.34
CA ALA A 247 27.26 27.90 -13.80
C ALA A 247 28.60 28.04 -13.07
N ALA A 248 28.99 27.04 -12.27
CA ALA A 248 30.29 27.01 -11.60
C ALA A 248 31.44 26.96 -12.61
N ASP A 249 31.31 26.15 -13.66
CA ASP A 249 32.29 26.06 -14.74
C ASP A 249 32.44 27.36 -15.51
N ALA A 250 31.32 28.02 -15.84
CA ALA A 250 31.31 29.34 -16.45
C ALA A 250 32.00 30.38 -15.54
N ALA A 251 31.76 30.33 -14.23
CA ALA A 251 32.38 31.24 -13.26
C ALA A 251 33.91 31.08 -13.17
N VAL A 252 34.45 29.90 -13.52
CA VAL A 252 35.89 29.65 -13.58
C VAL A 252 36.45 29.61 -15.00
N ASN A 253 35.71 30.09 -16.00
CA ASN A 253 36.07 30.07 -17.42
C ASN A 253 36.41 28.68 -17.96
N GLY A 254 35.54 27.69 -17.71
CA GLY A 254 35.67 26.36 -18.29
C GLY A 254 36.65 25.44 -17.58
N LYS A 255 37.22 25.83 -16.43
CA LYS A 255 38.27 25.06 -15.76
C LYS A 255 37.77 23.87 -14.93
N ILE A 256 36.46 23.76 -14.68
CA ILE A 256 35.86 22.66 -13.90
C ILE A 256 35.47 21.50 -14.83
N LEU A 257 34.87 21.80 -15.99
CA LEU A 257 34.42 20.82 -16.97
C LEU A 257 35.39 20.69 -18.15
N ASN A 258 36.49 21.42 -18.16
CA ASN A 258 37.55 21.26 -19.15
C ASN A 258 38.88 21.05 -18.38
N PRO A 259 39.40 19.82 -18.31
CA PRO A 259 40.64 19.58 -17.58
C PRO A 259 41.81 20.33 -18.24
N PRO A 260 42.78 20.84 -17.47
CA PRO A 260 43.97 21.43 -18.05
C PRO A 260 44.89 20.37 -18.68
N HIS A 261 44.89 20.32 -20.02
CA HIS A 261 45.93 19.76 -20.91
C HIS A 261 46.06 18.21 -20.99
N PRO A 262 46.72 17.63 -22.03
CA PRO A 262 46.34 16.36 -22.62
C PRO A 262 46.89 15.20 -21.77
N LEU A 263 46.34 14.00 -21.96
CA LEU A 263 46.99 12.79 -21.49
C LEU A 263 48.44 12.77 -22.02
N ALA A 264 49.42 12.91 -21.13
CA ALA A 264 50.80 12.65 -21.49
C ALA A 264 50.85 11.23 -22.07
N PRO A 265 51.51 11.01 -23.22
CA PRO A 265 51.65 9.65 -23.72
C PRO A 265 52.35 8.81 -22.65
N SER A 266 51.73 7.68 -22.30
CA SER A 266 52.36 6.71 -21.41
C SER A 266 53.74 6.36 -21.94
N PRO A 267 54.77 6.19 -21.08
CA PRO A 267 56.10 5.83 -21.54
C PRO A 267 55.98 4.50 -22.30
N THR A 268 56.36 4.52 -23.57
CA THR A 268 56.38 3.34 -24.43
C THR A 268 57.35 2.34 -23.79
N ARG A 269 56.82 1.24 -23.25
CA ARG A 269 57.65 0.12 -22.79
C ARG A 269 57.99 -0.74 -24.00
N GLY A 270 59.18 -0.51 -24.52
CA GLY A 270 59.97 -1.40 -25.38
C GLY A 270 61.37 -0.79 -25.38
N GLU A 271 62.42 -1.47 -24.95
CA GLU A 271 62.82 -2.80 -25.40
C GLU A 271 63.41 -3.64 -24.26
N GLY A 272 63.14 -4.95 -24.30
CA GLY A 272 63.86 -5.98 -23.55
C GLY A 272 63.23 -6.38 -22.21
N GLU A 273 62.47 -7.47 -22.20
CA GLU A 273 62.80 -8.68 -21.42
C GLU A 273 61.64 -9.68 -21.41
N GLN A 274 62.04 -10.95 -21.41
CA GLN A 274 61.32 -12.16 -21.78
C GLN A 274 60.14 -12.56 -20.87
N GLU A 275 59.29 -13.39 -21.48
CA GLU A 275 58.25 -14.27 -20.92
C GLU A 275 58.41 -14.70 -19.46
N ASN A 276 57.29 -14.68 -18.71
CA ASN A 276 56.77 -15.95 -18.18
C ASN A 276 55.31 -15.87 -17.73
N SER A 277 54.62 -16.97 -17.96
CA SER A 277 53.21 -17.27 -17.69
C SER A 277 52.86 -17.35 -16.19
N ASN A 278 51.79 -16.68 -15.76
CA ASN A 278 50.68 -17.27 -15.00
C ASN A 278 49.57 -16.26 -14.64
N SER A 279 48.33 -16.58 -15.04
CA SER A 279 47.07 -16.35 -14.32
C SER A 279 46.89 -15.09 -13.46
N SER A 280 46.12 -14.12 -13.95
CA SER A 280 45.11 -13.41 -13.13
C SER A 280 43.99 -12.87 -14.02
N LEU A 281 42.76 -13.34 -13.79
CA LEU A 281 41.53 -12.79 -14.34
C LEU A 281 41.36 -11.35 -13.84
N THR A 282 41.80 -10.36 -14.61
CA THR A 282 41.35 -8.98 -14.44
C THR A 282 39.98 -8.84 -15.13
N PRO A 283 38.94 -8.34 -14.44
CA PRO A 283 37.67 -8.06 -15.09
C PRO A 283 37.90 -6.99 -16.18
N PRO A 284 37.17 -7.04 -17.30
CA PRO A 284 37.29 -6.00 -18.30
C PRO A 284 36.93 -4.65 -17.68
N LEU A 285 37.77 -3.65 -17.93
CA LEU A 285 37.52 -2.28 -17.51
C LEU A 285 36.11 -1.85 -17.94
N PRO A 286 35.37 -1.11 -17.08
CA PRO A 286 34.02 -0.67 -17.41
C PRO A 286 34.01 0.18 -18.68
N PHE A 287 32.91 0.12 -19.43
CA PHE A 287 32.87 0.58 -20.82
C PHE A 287 33.27 2.05 -21.04
N TRP A 288 33.19 2.89 -20.01
CA TRP A 288 33.54 4.31 -20.03
C TRP A 288 35.04 4.60 -19.93
N GLU A 289 35.89 3.59 -19.71
CA GLU A 289 37.35 3.70 -19.81
C GLU A 289 37.90 3.39 -21.21
N ARG A 290 37.05 2.97 -22.17
CA ARG A 290 37.49 2.61 -23.53
C ARG A 290 37.62 3.77 -24.54
N GLY A 291 37.33 5.01 -24.15
CA GLY A 291 37.38 6.17 -25.05
C GLY A 291 38.62 7.06 -24.85
N GLN A 292 39.47 7.17 -25.89
CA GLN A 292 40.49 8.23 -26.00
C GLN A 292 39.85 9.51 -26.58
N GLY A 293 40.08 10.65 -25.92
CA GLY A 293 39.78 11.97 -26.46
C GLY A 293 38.57 12.67 -25.83
N GLY A 294 38.65 14.00 -25.78
CA GLY A 294 37.84 14.94 -24.99
C GLY A 294 36.30 14.88 -25.08
N GLU A 295 35.70 13.99 -25.87
CA GLU A 295 34.24 13.80 -25.91
C GLU A 295 33.71 12.97 -24.71
N GLY A 296 34.60 12.35 -23.93
CA GLY A 296 34.21 11.44 -22.86
C GLY A 296 33.83 12.05 -21.51
N LEU A 297 34.00 13.36 -21.28
CA LEU A 297 33.73 13.94 -19.95
C LEU A 297 32.24 14.12 -19.69
N MET A 298 31.49 14.66 -20.64
CA MET A 298 30.03 14.75 -20.52
C MET A 298 29.43 13.36 -20.36
N GLN A 299 29.89 12.38 -21.14
CA GLN A 299 29.42 10.99 -21.04
C GLN A 299 29.77 10.33 -19.70
N ARG A 300 30.89 10.71 -19.06
CA ARG A 300 31.25 10.28 -17.69
C ARG A 300 30.44 10.98 -16.61
N ILE A 301 30.14 12.27 -16.76
CA ILE A 301 29.28 13.01 -15.83
C ILE A 301 27.84 12.48 -15.92
N TYR A 302 27.29 12.33 -17.14
CA TYR A 302 25.99 11.70 -17.35
C TYR A 302 25.96 10.24 -16.85
N GLY A 303 27.03 9.46 -17.07
CA GLY A 303 27.15 8.11 -16.53
C GLY A 303 27.23 8.06 -15.00
N GLY A 304 27.95 9.01 -14.39
CA GLY A 304 28.05 9.19 -12.94
C GLY A 304 26.72 9.61 -12.31
N LEU A 305 26.05 10.61 -12.89
CA LEU A 305 24.70 11.04 -12.50
C LEU A 305 23.70 9.88 -12.63
N GLY A 306 23.72 9.15 -13.75
CA GLY A 306 22.86 7.98 -13.96
C GLY A 306 23.11 6.85 -12.94
N THR A 307 24.36 6.71 -12.48
CA THR A 307 24.71 5.75 -11.42
C THR A 307 24.21 6.22 -10.05
N VAL A 308 24.30 7.52 -9.76
CA VAL A 308 23.76 8.10 -8.52
C VAL A 308 22.23 7.99 -8.50
N LEU A 309 21.56 8.30 -9.60
CA LEU A 309 20.13 8.06 -9.84
C LEU A 309 19.72 6.64 -9.47
N MET A 310 20.34 5.65 -10.14
CA MET A 310 20.03 4.24 -9.94
C MET A 310 20.34 3.77 -8.52
N ARG A 311 21.25 4.43 -7.81
CA ARG A 311 21.60 4.11 -6.42
C ARG A 311 20.77 4.85 -5.38
N LEU A 312 20.19 6.01 -5.69
CA LEU A 312 19.27 6.75 -4.80
C LEU A 312 17.86 6.17 -4.81
N VAL A 313 17.45 5.54 -5.91
CA VAL A 313 16.15 4.84 -6.01
C VAL A 313 16.02 3.73 -4.95
N PHE A 314 17.11 3.06 -4.56
CA PHE A 314 17.08 1.98 -3.56
C PHE A 314 16.83 2.45 -2.11
N PRO A 315 17.55 3.45 -1.57
CA PRO A 315 17.26 4.03 -0.25
C PRO A 315 15.87 4.66 -0.16
N LEU A 316 15.43 5.36 -1.21
CA LEU A 316 14.10 5.98 -1.25
C LEU A 316 12.98 4.93 -1.27
N TYR A 317 13.19 3.81 -1.98
CA TYR A 317 12.29 2.66 -1.93
C TYR A 317 12.25 1.99 -0.54
N ALA A 318 13.37 1.97 0.18
CA ALA A 318 13.47 1.39 1.52
C ALA A 318 12.82 2.28 2.60
N GLU A 319 12.94 3.60 2.50
CA GLU A 319 12.33 4.58 3.41
C GLU A 319 10.80 4.58 3.32
N GLU A 320 10.23 4.49 2.12
CA GLU A 320 8.77 4.48 1.95
C GLU A 320 8.09 3.18 2.43
N ARG A 321 8.85 2.08 2.51
CA ARG A 321 8.38 0.79 3.01
C ARG A 321 8.78 0.50 4.46
N ASP A 322 9.41 1.46 5.15
CA ASP A 322 9.90 1.31 6.53
C ASP A 322 10.85 0.09 6.69
N VAL A 323 11.66 -0.19 5.66
CA VAL A 323 12.60 -1.33 5.60
C VAL A 323 14.05 -0.85 5.76
N MET A 324 14.25 0.40 6.20
CA MET A 324 15.57 0.85 6.61
C MET A 324 16.02 -0.03 7.79
N PRO A 325 17.23 -0.64 7.73
CA PRO A 325 17.78 -1.27 8.92
C PRO A 325 17.92 -0.19 9.99
N ASP A 326 17.26 -0.38 11.15
CA ASP A 326 17.48 0.48 12.31
C ASP A 326 18.98 0.57 12.56
N ASP A 327 19.51 1.79 12.61
CA ASP A 327 20.92 2.06 12.83
C ASP A 327 21.36 1.41 14.14
N ALA A 328 21.89 0.19 14.01
CA ALA A 328 22.62 -0.48 15.05
C ALA A 328 23.97 0.23 15.19
N THR A 329 24.00 1.22 16.08
CA THR A 329 25.15 1.68 16.87
C THR A 329 26.38 2.17 16.09
N GLY A 330 26.71 3.45 16.31
CA GLY A 330 28.02 4.05 16.02
C GLY A 330 28.11 5.46 16.56
#